data_AF-A0A356QHQ9-F1
#
_entry.id   AF-A0A356QHQ9-F1
#
_cell.length_a   1.000
_cell.length_b   1.000
_cell.length_c   1.000
_cell.angle_alpha   90.00
_cell.angle_beta   90.00
_cell.angle_gamma   90.00
#
_symmetry.space_group_name_H-M   'P 1'
#
loop_
_entity.id
_entity.type
_entity.pdbx_description
1 polymer ?
#
loop_
_entity_poly.entity_id
_entity_poly.type
_entity_poly.pdbx_seq_one_letter_code
_entity_poly.pdbx_strand_id
1 'polypeptide(L)' 'QGDVGPNLSDIGSRTMLGAGVMAMEEGAVSQWLQQHQTLKPGNKMPAHDDIDKDTLDALGAWLETLTP' A
#
# COMPACT_ATOMS: atom_id res chain seq x y z
N GLN A 1 -2.37 14.08 -12.47
CA GLN A 1 -2.67 12.64 -12.65
C GLN A 1 -1.34 11.92 -12.67
N GLY A 2 -1.22 10.81 -11.94
CA GLY A 2 -0.12 9.87 -12.14
C GLY A 2 -0.62 8.78 -13.09
N ASP A 3 0.08 8.53 -14.19
CA ASP A 3 -0.38 7.62 -15.25
C ASP A 3 0.05 6.16 -15.01
N VAL A 4 0.91 5.92 -14.02
CA VAL A 4 1.52 4.61 -13.74
C VAL A 4 0.85 3.88 -12.57
N GLY A 5 0.38 4.62 -11.57
CA GLY A 5 -0.19 4.08 -10.33
C GLY A 5 -1.56 4.70 -10.01
N PRO A 6 -2.33 4.08 -9.09
CA PRO A 6 -3.60 4.63 -8.66
C PRO A 6 -3.41 5.95 -7.89
N ASN A 7 -4.45 6.79 -7.87
CA ASN A 7 -4.50 7.91 -6.93
C ASN A 7 -4.40 7.37 -5.49
N LEU A 8 -3.66 8.05 -4.60
CA LEU A 8 -3.54 7.66 -3.19
C LEU A 8 -4.05 8.73 -2.22
N SER A 9 -4.59 9.86 -2.71
CA SER A 9 -4.99 11.01 -1.88
C SER A 9 -5.97 10.68 -0.75
N ASP A 10 -6.79 9.64 -0.92
CA ASP A 10 -7.83 9.19 0.01
C ASP A 10 -7.76 7.67 0.26
N ILE A 11 -6.57 7.07 0.11
CA ILE A 11 -6.40 5.61 0.22
C ILE A 11 -6.91 5.04 1.55
N GLY A 12 -6.81 5.80 2.65
CA GLY A 12 -7.32 5.44 3.98
C GLY A 12 -8.83 5.21 4.04
N SER A 13 -9.59 5.79 3.10
CA SER A 13 -11.05 5.60 3.01
C SER A 13 -11.49 4.40 2.18
N ARG A 14 -10.56 3.63 1.61
CA ARG A 14 -10.90 2.43 0.84
C ARG A 14 -11.30 1.29 1.77
N THR A 15 -12.12 0.39 1.26
CA THR A 15 -12.45 -0.87 1.97
C THR A 15 -11.50 -2.01 1.61
N MET A 16 -10.76 -1.87 0.50
CA MET A 16 -9.91 -2.92 -0.07
C MET A 16 -8.62 -2.32 -0.65
N LEU A 17 -7.54 -3.11 -0.60
CA LEU A 17 -6.22 -2.79 -1.13
C LEU A 17 -5.80 -3.76 -2.24
N GLY A 18 -4.82 -3.37 -3.07
CA GLY A 18 -4.26 -4.25 -4.12
C GLY A 18 -5.19 -4.54 -5.30
N ALA A 19 -6.24 -3.73 -5.50
CA ALA A 19 -7.38 -4.01 -6.38
C ALA A 19 -8.24 -5.22 -5.91
N GLY A 20 -8.54 -5.27 -4.62
CA GLY A 20 -9.42 -6.29 -4.02
C GLY A 20 -8.70 -7.52 -3.49
N VAL A 21 -7.37 -7.46 -3.32
CA VAL A 21 -6.57 -8.60 -2.85
C VAL A 21 -6.67 -8.79 -1.34
N MET A 22 -6.79 -7.69 -0.58
CA MET A 22 -6.92 -7.72 0.87
C MET A 22 -7.83 -6.59 1.37
N ALA A 23 -8.41 -6.77 2.54
CA ALA A 23 -9.19 -5.74 3.23
C ALA A 23 -8.28 -4.58 3.68
N MET A 24 -8.86 -3.38 3.75
CA MET A 24 -8.19 -2.19 4.30
C MET A 24 -8.38 -2.16 5.82
N GLU A 25 -7.61 -2.97 6.53
CA GLU A 25 -7.54 -3.02 7.99
C GLU A 25 -6.27 -2.31 8.50
N GLU A 26 -6.15 -2.13 9.82
CA GLU A 26 -4.97 -1.53 10.43
C GLU A 26 -3.69 -2.30 10.05
N GLY A 27 -2.70 -1.61 9.49
CA GLY A 27 -1.44 -2.19 9.02
C GLY A 27 -1.51 -2.89 7.66
N ALA A 28 -2.67 -2.88 6.98
CA ALA A 28 -2.82 -3.47 5.65
C ALA A 28 -1.87 -2.81 4.63
N VAL A 29 -1.67 -1.49 4.70
CA VAL A 29 -0.79 -0.79 3.77
C VAL A 29 0.67 -1.15 4.04
N SER A 30 1.07 -1.23 5.30
CA SER A 30 2.42 -1.66 5.68
C SER A 30 2.71 -3.08 5.18
N GLN A 31 1.75 -4.00 5.32
CA GLN A 31 1.88 -5.35 4.79
C GLN A 31 1.99 -5.35 3.26
N TRP A 32 1.17 -4.56 2.58
CA TRP A 32 1.23 -4.46 1.11
C TRP A 32 2.59 -3.93 0.64
N LEU A 33 3.11 -2.87 1.26
CA LEU A 33 4.44 -2.31 0.93
C LEU A 33 5.56 -3.35 1.03
N GLN A 34 5.46 -4.28 1.97
CA GLN A 34 6.44 -5.35 2.22
C GLN A 34 6.21 -6.59 1.35
N GLN A 35 4.95 -6.92 0.99
CA GLN A 35 4.59 -8.25 0.48
C GLN A 35 3.78 -8.23 -0.82
N HIS A 36 3.61 -7.09 -1.49
CA HIS A 36 2.77 -6.96 -2.69
C HIS A 36 3.08 -7.98 -3.80
N GLN A 37 4.34 -8.38 -4.03
CA GLN A 37 4.65 -9.42 -5.03
C GLN A 37 4.22 -10.83 -4.59
N THR A 38 4.22 -11.13 -3.29
CA THR A 38 3.65 -12.38 -2.78
C THR A 38 2.13 -12.36 -2.83
N LEU A 39 1.52 -11.24 -2.45
CA LEU A 39 0.06 -11.06 -2.42
C LEU A 39 -0.55 -10.96 -3.83
N LYS A 40 0.15 -10.30 -4.75
CA LYS A 40 -0.26 -10.08 -6.14
C LYS A 40 0.95 -10.24 -7.08
N PRO A 41 1.33 -11.48 -7.43
CA PRO A 41 2.47 -11.73 -8.30
C PRO A 41 2.36 -10.99 -9.65
N GLY A 42 3.45 -10.35 -10.07
CA GLY A 42 3.53 -9.67 -11.37
C GLY A 42 2.88 -8.28 -11.41
N ASN A 43 2.49 -7.73 -10.25
CA ASN A 43 2.08 -6.33 -10.19
C ASN A 43 3.27 -5.40 -10.54
N LYS A 44 2.97 -4.21 -11.07
CA LYS A 44 3.98 -3.26 -11.58
C LYS A 44 4.59 -2.35 -10.51
N MET A 45 4.20 -2.49 -9.24
CA MET A 45 4.84 -1.76 -8.16
C MET A 45 6.25 -2.35 -7.97
N PRO A 46 7.32 -1.53 -7.99
CA PRO A 46 8.66 -2.00 -7.64
C PRO A 46 8.72 -2.50 -6.19
N ALA A 47 9.64 -3.41 -5.90
CA ALA A 47 9.96 -3.79 -4.53
C ALA A 47 10.71 -2.63 -3.82
N HIS A 48 10.62 -2.59 -2.50
CA HIS A 48 11.25 -1.56 -1.65
C HIS A 48 12.37 -2.17 -0.79
N ASP A 49 13.16 -3.08 -1.37
CA ASP A 49 14.18 -3.87 -0.64
C ASP A 49 15.29 -3.00 -0.03
N ASP A 50 15.39 -1.73 -0.45
CA ASP A 50 16.32 -0.72 0.01
C ASP A 50 15.79 0.16 1.15
N ILE A 51 14.50 0.03 1.52
CA ILE A 51 13.87 0.77 2.61
C ILE A 51 13.72 -0.16 3.82
N ASP A 52 14.14 0.32 5.00
CA ASP A 52 14.01 -0.46 6.23
C ASP A 52 12.55 -0.64 6.66
N LYS A 53 12.32 -1.69 7.45
CA LYS A 53 10.97 -2.07 7.88
C LYS A 53 10.27 -0.97 8.69
N ASP A 54 10.97 -0.29 9.59
CA ASP A 54 10.35 0.72 10.46
C ASP A 54 9.88 1.92 9.63
N THR A 55 10.65 2.30 8.61
CA THR A 55 10.25 3.31 7.64
C THR A 55 9.02 2.88 6.83
N LEU A 56 8.97 1.64 6.33
CA LEU A 56 7.80 1.13 5.60
C LEU A 56 6.54 1.06 6.48
N ASP A 57 6.68 0.65 7.73
CA ASP A 57 5.58 0.59 8.69
C ASP A 57 5.06 2.01 9.01
N ALA A 58 5.96 2.99 9.17
CA ALA A 58 5.59 4.39 9.37
C ALA A 58 4.90 5.01 8.14
N LEU A 59 5.37 4.69 6.93
CA LEU A 59 4.74 5.12 5.68
C LEU A 59 3.34 4.51 5.50
N GLY A 60 3.19 3.21 5.79
CA GLY A 60 1.91 2.54 5.73
C GLY A 60 0.91 3.14 6.70
N ALA A 61 1.30 3.34 7.96
CA ALA A 61 0.47 3.99 8.96
C ALA A 61 0.06 5.42 8.52
N TRP A 62 0.99 6.21 7.98
CA TRP A 62 0.68 7.54 7.45
C TRP A 62 -0.33 7.48 6.29
N LEU A 63 -0.15 6.58 5.32
CA LEU A 63 -1.07 6.40 4.20
C LEU A 63 -2.48 6.00 4.67
N GLU A 64 -2.59 5.16 5.69
CA GLU A 64 -3.88 4.76 6.29
C GLU A 64 -4.64 5.95 6.89
N THR A 65 -3.94 7.03 7.28
CA THR A 65 -4.60 8.25 7.79
C THR A 65 -5.19 9.14 6.69
N LEU A 66 -4.93 8.87 5.40
CA LEU A 66 -5.39 9.70 4.30
C LEU A 66 -6.86 9.45 3.98
N THR A 67 -7.73 10.18 4.67
CA THR A 67 -9.17 10.25 4.41
C THR A 67 -9.56 11.64 3.88
N PRO A 68 -10.71 11.80 3.17
CA PRO A 68 -11.21 13.09 2.71
C PRO A 68 -11.31 14.17 3.80
#